data_AF-A0A0B8P340-F1
#
_entry.id   AF-A0A0B8P340-F1
#
_cell.length_a   1.000
_cell.length_b   1.000
_cell.length_c   1.000
_cell.angle_alpha   90.00
_cell.angle_beta   90.00
_cell.angle_gamma   90.00
#
_symmetry.space_group_name_H-M   'P 1'
#
loop_
_entity.id
_entity.type
_entity.pdbx_description
1 polymer ?
#
loop_
_entity_poly.entity_id
_entity_poly.type
_entity_poly.pdbx_seq_one_letter_code
_entity_poly.pdbx_strand_id
1 'polypeptide(L)'
;MLARNLQHDQDSMQSDNEKLLLLSKKQVSVLRLLCQGMSAKECAEHLHLSHRTIESHKYRMLDKLNLDSHNALIQFALRNGLGMQEMPV
;
A
#
# COMPACT_ATOMS: atom_id res chain seq x y z
N MET A 1 -31.82 6.05 -25.56
CA MET A 1 -31.43 5.75 -24.17
C MET A 1 -30.47 4.57 -24.19
N LEU A 2 -29.16 4.81 -24.12
CA LEU A 2 -28.16 3.73 -24.05
C LEU A 2 -27.12 4.12 -23.00
N ALA A 3 -27.42 3.77 -21.74
CA ALA A 3 -26.47 3.83 -20.64
C ALA A 3 -25.44 2.72 -20.85
N ARG A 4 -24.26 3.08 -21.35
CA ARG A 4 -23.10 2.19 -21.43
C ARG A 4 -22.05 2.74 -20.46
N ASN A 5 -21.42 1.84 -19.71
CA ASN A 5 -20.16 2.02 -18.96
C ASN A 5 -20.27 2.19 -17.43
N LEU A 6 -20.65 1.13 -16.72
CA LEU A 6 -20.39 0.99 -15.28
C LEU A 6 -19.51 -0.23 -14.93
N GLN A 7 -18.92 -0.92 -15.91
CA GLN A 7 -18.34 -2.25 -15.69
C GLN A 7 -16.81 -2.30 -15.55
N HIS A 8 -16.14 -1.16 -15.36
CA HIS A 8 -14.66 -1.11 -15.31
C HIS A 8 -14.06 -0.80 -13.92
N ASP A 9 -14.87 -0.67 -12.85
CA ASP A 9 -14.37 -0.26 -11.53
C ASP A 9 -14.23 -1.43 -10.53
N GLN A 10 -15.06 -2.47 -10.68
CA GLN A 10 -15.16 -3.58 -9.71
C GLN A 10 -13.99 -4.59 -9.78
N ASP A 11 -13.41 -4.82 -10.96
CA ASP A 11 -12.34 -5.82 -11.16
C ASP A 11 -11.02 -5.40 -10.47
N SER A 12 -10.74 -4.10 -10.49
CA SER A 12 -9.57 -3.49 -9.85
C SER A 12 -9.55 -3.64 -8.33
N MET A 13 -10.71 -3.49 -7.68
CA MET A 13 -10.83 -3.56 -6.21
C MET A 13 -10.52 -4.96 -5.65
N GLN A 14 -10.89 -6.00 -6.39
CA GLN A 14 -10.74 -7.38 -5.96
C GLN A 14 -9.27 -7.82 -6.03
N SER A 15 -8.59 -7.50 -7.13
CA SER A 15 -7.15 -7.75 -7.31
C SER A 15 -6.30 -7.05 -6.25
N ASP A 16 -6.71 -5.85 -5.84
CA ASP A 16 -6.00 -5.04 -4.87
C ASP A 16 -6.02 -5.66 -3.46
N ASN A 17 -7.18 -6.20 -3.04
CA ASN A 17 -7.30 -6.87 -1.74
C ASN A 17 -6.50 -8.18 -1.68
N GLU A 18 -6.48 -8.94 -2.77
CA GLU A 18 -5.67 -10.16 -2.90
C GLU A 18 -4.17 -9.86 -2.82
N LYS A 19 -3.72 -8.79 -3.49
CA LYS A 19 -2.34 -8.30 -3.36
C LYS A 19 -2.01 -7.87 -1.94
N LEU A 20 -2.94 -7.25 -1.22
CA LEU A 20 -2.72 -6.89 0.17
C LEU A 20 -2.53 -8.13 1.06
N LEU A 21 -3.29 -9.20 0.83
CA LEU A 21 -3.15 -10.47 1.54
C LEU A 21 -1.80 -11.17 1.25
N LEU A 22 -1.19 -10.90 0.10
CA LEU A 22 0.15 -11.40 -0.25
C LEU A 22 1.28 -10.70 0.52
N LEU A 23 1.03 -9.53 1.12
CA LEU A 23 2.03 -8.81 1.92
C LEU A 23 2.14 -9.40 3.33
N SER A 24 3.36 -9.44 3.85
CA SER A 24 3.58 -9.78 5.26
C SER A 24 3.09 -8.65 6.18
N LYS A 25 2.69 -8.96 7.41
CA LYS A 25 2.26 -7.97 8.43
C LYS A 25 3.20 -6.77 8.53
N LYS A 26 4.53 -7.00 8.47
CA LYS A 26 5.54 -5.92 8.48
C LYS A 26 5.43 -5.01 7.26
N GLN A 27 5.24 -5.59 6.07
CA GLN A 27 5.07 -4.82 4.84
C GLN A 27 3.78 -4.01 4.87
N VAL A 28 2.68 -4.58 5.37
CA VAL A 28 1.42 -3.84 5.56
C VAL A 28 1.61 -2.67 6.52
N SER A 29 2.36 -2.85 7.62
CA SER A 29 2.71 -1.76 8.53
C SER A 29 3.53 -0.66 7.85
N VAL A 30 4.55 -1.01 7.06
CA VAL A 30 5.33 -0.03 6.26
C VAL A 30 4.41 0.74 5.32
N LEU A 31 3.52 0.02 4.59
CA LEU A 31 2.59 0.63 3.64
C LEU A 31 1.66 1.64 4.33
N ARG A 32 1.17 1.28 5.54
CA ARG A 32 0.30 2.13 6.35
C ARG A 32 0.98 3.42 6.78
N LEU A 33 2.21 3.32 7.30
CA LEU A 33 3.01 4.49 7.70
C LEU A 33 3.32 5.40 6.51
N LEU A 34 3.68 4.82 5.36
CA LEU A 34 3.87 5.58 4.12
C LEU A 34 2.59 6.31 3.68
N CYS A 35 1.43 5.67 3.84
CA CYS A 35 0.15 6.27 3.52
C CYS A 35 -0.25 7.41 4.48
N GLN A 36 0.28 7.41 5.71
CA GLN A 36 0.15 8.51 6.67
C GLN A 36 1.04 9.71 6.32
N GLY A 37 1.81 9.64 5.23
CA GLY A 37 2.76 10.69 4.83
C GLY A 37 4.11 10.59 5.53
N MET A 38 4.36 9.52 6.29
CA MET A 38 5.67 9.31 6.91
C MET A 38 6.73 9.00 5.85
N SER A 39 7.91 9.57 6.03
CA SER A 39 9.05 9.27 5.17
C SER A 39 9.58 7.85 5.42
N ALA A 40 10.30 7.29 4.44
CA ALA A 40 10.93 5.98 4.60
C ALA A 40 11.86 5.88 5.82
N LYS A 41 12.50 7.00 6.21
CA LYS A 41 13.27 7.12 7.46
C LYS A 41 12.39 7.01 8.70
N GLU A 42 11.29 7.75 8.77
CA GLU A 42 10.37 7.71 9.91
C GLU A 42 9.69 6.35 10.05
N CYS A 43 9.30 5.74 8.92
CA CYS A 43 8.83 4.36 8.91
C CYS A 43 9.87 3.41 9.50
N ALA A 44 11.14 3.63 9.19
CA ALA A 44 12.25 2.83 9.73
C ALA A 44 12.34 2.98 11.25
N GLU A 45 12.26 4.21 11.76
CA GLU A 45 12.26 4.47 13.21
C GLU A 45 11.04 3.85 13.91
N HIS A 46 9.83 4.04 13.37
CA HIS A 46 8.59 3.47 13.93
C HIS A 46 8.59 1.93 13.96
N LEU A 47 9.20 1.29 12.97
CA LEU A 47 9.28 -0.17 12.89
C LEU A 47 10.53 -0.75 13.56
N HIS A 48 11.40 0.11 14.13
CA HIS A 48 12.73 -0.27 14.63
C HIS A 48 13.55 -1.03 13.58
N LEU A 49 13.43 -0.64 12.31
CA LEU A 49 14.16 -1.18 11.17
C LEU A 49 15.17 -0.16 10.65
N SER A 50 16.22 -0.62 9.97
CA SER A 50 17.12 0.29 9.27
C SER A 50 16.45 0.84 7.99
N HIS A 51 16.80 2.06 7.59
CA HIS A 51 16.35 2.65 6.32
C HIS A 51 16.59 1.72 5.12
N ARG A 52 17.76 1.06 5.06
CA ARG A 52 18.06 0.02 4.05
C ARG A 52 17.04 -1.13 4.02
N THR A 53 16.53 -1.53 5.19
CA THR A 53 15.53 -2.59 5.31
C THR A 53 14.17 -2.12 4.80
N ILE A 54 13.80 -0.86 5.06
CA ILE A 54 12.59 -0.25 4.48
C ILE A 54 12.71 -0.14 2.96
N GLU A 55 13.87 0.26 2.43
CA GLU A 55 14.11 0.26 0.98
C GLU A 55 13.97 -1.15 0.40
N SER A 56 14.55 -2.16 1.04
CA SER A 56 14.42 -3.57 0.63
C SER A 56 12.97 -4.06 0.70
N HIS A 57 12.23 -3.71 1.75
CA HIS A 57 10.81 -4.02 1.87
C HIS A 57 10.00 -3.33 0.78
N LYS A 58 10.28 -2.07 0.49
CA LYS A 58 9.63 -1.28 -0.56
C LYS A 58 9.85 -1.92 -1.93
N TYR A 59 11.08 -2.32 -2.28
CA TYR A 59 11.33 -3.05 -3.53
C TYR A 59 10.55 -4.36 -3.61
N ARG A 60 10.57 -5.16 -2.53
CA ARG A 60 9.81 -6.42 -2.48
C ARG A 60 8.30 -6.20 -2.53
N MET A 61 7.81 -5.08 -2.00
CA MET A 61 6.39 -4.72 -2.05
C MET A 61 6.02 -4.28 -3.46
N LEU A 62 6.79 -3.39 -4.07
CA LEU A 62 6.61 -2.96 -5.45
C LEU A 62 6.59 -4.17 -6.40
N ASP A 63 7.54 -5.08 -6.25
CA ASP A 63 7.60 -6.34 -7.01
C ASP A 63 6.35 -7.22 -6.76
N LYS A 64 5.98 -7.48 -5.50
CA LYS A 64 4.78 -8.27 -5.16
C LYS A 64 3.47 -7.64 -5.65
N LEU A 65 3.37 -6.32 -5.60
CA LEU A 65 2.17 -5.57 -5.97
C LEU A 65 2.14 -5.29 -7.49
N ASN A 66 3.25 -5.56 -8.17
CA ASN A 66 3.55 -5.17 -9.55
C ASN A 66 3.33 -3.67 -9.78
N LEU A 67 3.92 -2.85 -8.90
CA LEU A 67 3.85 -1.40 -8.90
C LEU A 67 5.21 -0.80 -9.25
N ASP A 68 5.20 0.23 -10.08
CA ASP A 68 6.43 0.85 -10.61
C ASP A 68 6.93 2.03 -9.76
N SER A 69 6.12 2.54 -8.83
CA SER A 69 6.42 3.81 -8.17
C SER A 69 5.91 3.89 -6.75
N HIS A 70 6.62 4.68 -5.95
CA HIS A 70 6.21 5.01 -4.58
C HIS A 70 4.82 5.65 -4.55
N ASN A 71 4.51 6.51 -5.53
CA ASN A 71 3.19 7.12 -5.63
C ASN A 71 2.11 6.07 -5.93
N ALA A 72 2.42 5.07 -6.77
CA ALA A 72 1.50 3.96 -7.05
C ALA A 72 1.27 3.10 -5.81
N LEU A 73 2.29 2.93 -4.96
CA LEU A 73 2.19 2.27 -3.66
C LEU A 73 1.25 3.01 -2.70
N ILE A 74 1.34 4.34 -2.65
CA ILE A 74 0.46 5.19 -1.84
C ILE A 74 -0.98 5.14 -2.39
N GLN A 75 -1.16 5.29 -3.70
CA GLN A 75 -2.46 5.19 -4.36
C GLN A 75 -3.12 3.84 -4.11
N PHE A 76 -2.34 2.75 -4.18
CA PHE A 76 -2.80 1.41 -3.84
C PHE A 76 -3.23 1.34 -2.37
N ALA A 77 -2.45 1.91 -1.44
CA ALA A 77 -2.78 1.91 -0.02
C ALA A 77 -4.08 2.68 0.27
N LEU A 78 -4.26 3.85 -0.35
CA LEU A 78 -5.48 4.67 -0.26
C LEU A 78 -6.68 3.91 -0.84
N ARG A 79 -6.51 3.26 -1.99
CA ARG A 79 -7.57 2.53 -2.68
C ARG A 79 -8.06 1.31 -1.88
N ASN A 80 -7.15 0.65 -1.14
CA ASN A 80 -7.49 -0.46 -0.24
C ASN A 80 -7.97 -0.02 1.15
N GLY A 81 -8.10 1.29 1.42
CA GLY A 81 -8.45 1.79 2.74
C GLY A 81 -7.38 1.59 3.80
N LEU A 82 -6.14 1.23 3.43
CA LEU A 82 -5.02 1.06 4.37
C LEU A 82 -4.59 2.38 5.00
N GLY A 83 -4.80 3.49 4.29
CA GLY A 83 -4.64 4.85 4.83
C GLY A 83 -5.79 5.29 5.73
N MET A 84 -6.90 4.54 5.78
CA MET A 84 -8.11 4.87 6.56
C MET A 84 -8.33 3.94 7.77
N GLN A 85 -7.37 3.11 8.17
CA GLN A 85 -7.52 2.34 9.40
C GLN A 85 -7.09 3.20 10.60
N GLU A 86 -8.09 3.86 11.18
CA GLU A 86 -8.25 4.37 12.54
C GLU A 86 -6.97 4.61 13.35
N MET A 87 -6.75 5.86 13.77
CA MET A 87 -6.01 6.11 15.00
C MET A 87 -6.74 5.40 16.15
N PRO A 88 -6.14 4.43 16.86
CA PRO A 88 -6.51 4.23 18.24
C PRO A 88 -5.75 5.25 19.09
N VAL A 89 -6.55 5.97 19.89
CA VAL A 89 -6.23 6.86 21.03
C VAL A 89 -5.59 8.21 20.74
#